data_AF-A0A926JHG5-F1
#
_entry.id   AF-A0A926JHG5-F1
#
_cell.length_a   1.000
_cell.length_b   1.000
_cell.length_c   1.000
_cell.angle_alpha   90.00
_cell.angle_beta   90.00
_cell.angle_gamma   90.00
#
_symmetry.space_group_name_H-M   'P 1'
#
loop_
_entity.id
_entity.type
_entity.pdbx_description
1 polymer ?
#
loop_
_entity_poly.entity_id
_entity_poly.type
_entity_poly.pdbx_seq_one_letter_code
_entity_poly.pdbx_strand_id
1 'polypeptide(L)'
;MRITIAPHASEARAAHGGYSAFPVRVAPLLAMRLTVMREYAASRNHLAVWADTAKQVHEAIAAVCFAQVGRRRKYRRIASRVALDAIVAYEKAYAVSLSRDAAGHYHPEPGTEYPFAVSDVGRAAADLLGDEWFADSGSWGVRAYLQADGENNGYTLAVSDSGVLHVETLPDAHRTDVVDVWSSDKLGDIAARVADTIRELRKGD
;
A
#
# COMPACT_ATOMS: atom_id res chain seq x y z
N MET A 1 -5.31 -13.12 -3.66
CA MET A 1 -6.10 -12.01 -3.08
C MET A 1 -5.31 -11.40 -1.93
N ARG A 2 -4.49 -10.37 -2.21
CA ARG A 2 -3.76 -9.64 -1.15
C ARG A 2 -4.78 -8.80 -0.37
N ILE A 3 -4.77 -8.95 0.95
CA ILE A 3 -5.63 -8.20 1.87
C ILE A 3 -5.18 -6.74 1.77
N THR A 4 -6.06 -5.85 1.32
CA THR A 4 -5.87 -4.41 1.43
C THR A 4 -5.71 -4.07 2.91
N ILE A 5 -4.47 -3.90 3.36
CA ILE A 5 -4.16 -3.62 4.77
C ILE A 5 -4.55 -2.18 5.05
N ALA A 6 -5.38 -1.96 6.08
CA ALA A 6 -5.77 -0.63 6.50
C ALA A 6 -4.53 0.21 6.84
N PRO A 7 -4.32 1.39 6.23
CA PRO A 7 -3.18 2.24 6.49
C PRO A 7 -3.00 2.48 7.99
N HIS A 8 -1.76 2.41 8.48
CA HIS A 8 -1.38 2.63 9.89
C HIS A 8 -1.86 1.57 10.90
N ALA A 9 -2.76 0.64 10.52
CA ALA A 9 -3.30 -0.35 11.45
C ALA A 9 -2.25 -1.39 11.89
N SER A 10 -1.34 -1.80 10.99
CA SER A 10 -0.28 -2.76 11.29
C SER A 10 0.70 -2.23 12.35
N GLU A 11 1.13 -0.97 12.21
CA GLU A 11 2.01 -0.30 13.17
C GLU A 11 1.31 -0.08 14.52
N ALA A 12 0.03 0.26 14.51
CA ALA A 12 -0.77 0.42 15.73
C ALA A 12 -0.96 -0.91 16.46
N ARG A 13 -1.18 -2.03 15.76
CA ARG A 13 -1.22 -3.38 16.35
C ARG A 13 0.11 -3.77 16.98
N ALA A 14 1.23 -3.49 16.31
CA ALA A 14 2.55 -3.74 16.87
C ALA A 14 2.78 -2.93 18.15
N ALA A 15 2.43 -1.64 18.14
CA ALA A 15 2.49 -0.77 19.31
C ALA A 15 1.56 -1.24 20.44
N HIS A 16 0.36 -1.75 20.11
CA HIS A 16 -0.58 -2.31 21.08
C HIS A 16 -0.05 -3.58 21.75
N GLY A 17 0.58 -4.47 20.98
CA GLY A 17 1.28 -5.64 21.52
C GLY A 17 2.36 -5.24 22.52
N GLY A 18 3.19 -4.26 22.17
CA GLY A 18 4.19 -3.67 23.07
C GLY A 18 3.58 -3.01 24.30
N TYR A 19 2.46 -2.28 24.15
CA TYR A 19 1.74 -1.66 25.25
C TYR A 19 1.14 -2.68 26.21
N SER A 20 0.66 -3.82 25.71
CA SER A 20 0.12 -4.88 26.56
C SER A 20 1.20 -5.52 27.44
N ALA A 21 2.45 -5.61 26.95
CA ALA A 21 3.59 -6.10 27.72
C ALA A 21 4.22 -5.03 28.63
N PHE A 22 4.37 -3.79 28.14
CA PHE A 22 5.06 -2.70 28.83
C PHE A 22 4.25 -1.38 28.82
N PRO A 23 3.11 -1.31 29.53
CA PRO A 23 2.14 -0.22 29.36
C PRO A 23 2.70 1.18 29.58
N VAL A 24 3.58 1.37 30.57
CA VAL A 24 4.11 2.70 30.89
C VAL A 24 5.11 3.18 29.85
N ARG A 25 5.97 2.28 29.36
CA ARG A 25 7.05 2.63 28.41
C ARG A 25 6.51 2.84 27.00
N VAL A 26 5.50 2.07 26.61
CA VAL A 26 4.99 2.05 25.23
C VAL A 26 3.75 2.94 25.06
N ALA A 27 3.15 3.46 26.16
CA ALA A 27 2.00 4.37 26.08
C ALA A 27 2.20 5.54 25.09
N PRO A 28 3.34 6.27 25.09
CA PRO A 28 3.54 7.37 24.15
C PRO A 28 3.56 6.91 22.68
N LEU A 29 4.19 5.77 22.40
CA LEU A 29 4.25 5.20 21.05
C LEU A 29 2.86 4.77 20.58
N LEU A 30 2.08 4.09 21.43
CA LEU A 30 0.72 3.70 21.09
C LEU A 30 -0.17 4.92 20.86
N ALA A 31 -0.09 5.94 21.74
CA ALA A 31 -0.84 7.18 21.58
C ALA A 31 -0.50 7.88 20.26
N MET A 32 0.79 7.97 19.90
CA MET A 32 1.24 8.54 18.62
C MET A 32 0.65 7.80 17.42
N ARG A 33 0.69 6.45 17.40
CA ARG A 33 0.12 5.66 16.28
C ARG A 33 -1.39 5.82 16.18
N LEU A 34 -2.09 5.86 17.32
CA LEU A 34 -3.54 6.14 17.34
C LEU A 34 -3.85 7.57 16.86
N THR A 35 -3.01 8.57 17.15
CA THR A 35 -3.18 9.93 16.62
C THR A 35 -3.14 9.96 15.10
N VAL A 36 -2.17 9.27 14.48
CA VAL A 36 -2.08 9.17 13.01
C VAL A 36 -3.34 8.51 12.43
N MET A 37 -3.83 7.43 13.05
CA MET A 37 -5.08 6.78 12.63
C MET A 37 -6.30 7.72 12.77
N ARG A 38 -6.35 8.52 13.85
CA ARG A 38 -7.41 9.51 14.04
C ARG A 38 -7.39 10.57 12.96
N GLU A 39 -6.22 11.10 12.61
CA GLU A 39 -6.06 12.10 11.54
C GLU A 39 -6.50 11.54 10.19
N TYR A 40 -6.10 10.30 9.89
CA TYR A 40 -6.54 9.58 8.69
C TYR A 40 -8.07 9.46 8.64
N ALA A 41 -8.70 9.00 9.74
CA ALA A 41 -10.15 8.88 9.83
C ALA A 41 -10.85 10.24 9.73
N ALA A 42 -10.32 11.26 10.42
CA ALA A 42 -10.88 12.61 10.46
C ALA A 42 -10.93 13.27 9.07
N SER A 43 -9.90 13.05 8.24
CA SER A 43 -9.89 13.53 6.86
C SER A 43 -10.97 12.88 5.97
N ARG A 44 -11.61 11.81 6.44
CA ARG A 44 -12.64 11.03 5.73
C ARG A 44 -14.02 11.06 6.41
N ASN A 45 -14.24 12.00 7.32
CA ASN A 45 -15.49 12.16 8.08
C ASN A 45 -16.75 12.43 7.23
N HIS A 46 -16.62 12.60 5.91
CA HIS A 46 -17.76 12.69 5.01
C HIS A 46 -18.57 11.37 4.97
N LEU A 47 -17.96 10.22 5.28
CA LEU A 47 -18.66 8.96 5.54
C LEU A 47 -18.93 8.81 7.04
N ALA A 48 -20.17 8.50 7.41
CA ALA A 48 -20.58 8.34 8.81
C ALA A 48 -19.69 7.34 9.59
N VAL A 49 -19.28 6.24 8.94
CA VAL A 49 -18.41 5.22 9.53
C VAL A 49 -17.04 5.77 9.95
N TRP A 50 -16.49 6.73 9.21
CA TRP A 50 -15.21 7.36 9.51
C TRP A 50 -15.33 8.38 10.65
N ALA A 51 -16.45 9.10 10.73
CA ALA A 51 -16.72 10.00 11.85
C ALA A 51 -16.81 9.24 13.19
N ASP A 52 -17.53 8.11 13.20
CA ASP A 52 -17.64 7.25 14.38
C ASP A 52 -16.29 6.64 14.77
N THR A 53 -15.52 6.20 13.78
CA THR A 53 -14.18 5.64 13.97
C THR A 53 -13.21 6.69 14.52
N ALA A 54 -13.20 7.91 13.97
CA ALA A 54 -12.36 9.00 14.45
C ALA A 54 -12.64 9.32 15.93
N LYS A 55 -13.91 9.25 16.34
CA LYS A 55 -14.33 9.38 17.75
C LYS A 55 -13.79 8.23 18.62
N GLN A 56 -13.98 6.99 18.20
CA GLN A 56 -13.49 5.81 18.95
C GLN A 56 -11.96 5.82 19.13
N VAL A 57 -11.22 6.19 18.08
CA VAL A 57 -9.76 6.33 18.15
C VAL A 57 -9.36 7.48 19.08
N HIS A 58 -10.08 8.60 19.06
CA HIS A 58 -9.84 9.70 20.00
C HIS A 58 -10.06 9.28 21.47
N GLU A 59 -11.13 8.55 21.76
CA GLU A 59 -11.40 7.99 23.09
C GLU A 59 -10.31 7.01 23.54
N ALA A 60 -9.77 6.21 22.62
CA ALA A 60 -8.64 5.32 22.89
C ALA A 60 -7.36 6.08 23.25
N ILE A 61 -7.03 7.17 22.53
CA ILE A 61 -5.90 8.05 22.86
C ILE A 61 -6.04 8.57 24.29
N ALA A 62 -7.22 9.12 24.63
CA ALA A 62 -7.50 9.64 25.96
C ALA A 62 -7.35 8.56 27.04
N ALA A 63 -7.83 7.34 26.80
CA ALA A 63 -7.70 6.22 27.73
C ALA A 63 -6.25 5.80 27.96
N VAL A 64 -5.43 5.73 26.90
CA VAL A 64 -3.99 5.41 26.99
C VAL A 64 -3.23 6.48 27.77
N CYS A 65 -3.43 7.76 27.43
CA CYS A 65 -2.80 8.88 28.14
C CYS A 65 -3.21 8.92 29.62
N PHE A 66 -4.49 8.72 29.92
CA PHE A 66 -4.97 8.67 31.31
C PHE A 66 -4.36 7.49 32.09
N ALA A 67 -4.29 6.30 31.48
CA ALA A 67 -3.72 5.12 32.13
C ALA A 67 -2.21 5.24 32.40
N GLN A 68 -1.49 6.03 31.60
CA GLN A 68 -0.09 6.36 31.80
C GLN A 68 0.11 7.18 33.09
N VAL A 69 -0.75 8.18 33.34
CA VAL A 69 -0.69 9.04 34.52
C VAL A 69 -1.24 8.32 35.76
N GLY A 70 -2.41 7.67 35.64
CA GLY A 70 -3.11 7.07 36.77
C GLY A 70 -2.41 5.84 37.36
N ARG A 71 -1.45 5.24 36.65
CA ARG A 71 -0.58 4.09 37.04
C ARG A 71 -1.26 2.86 37.67
N ARG A 72 -2.60 2.80 37.76
CA ARG A 72 -3.34 1.63 38.27
C ARG A 72 -3.48 0.56 37.20
N ARG A 73 -3.28 -0.70 37.61
CA ARG A 73 -3.41 -1.88 36.74
C ARG A 73 -4.77 -1.96 36.03
N LYS A 74 -5.87 -1.58 36.71
CA LYS A 74 -7.22 -1.60 36.12
C LYS A 74 -7.34 -0.64 34.93
N TYR A 75 -6.79 0.58 35.03
CA TYR A 75 -6.87 1.58 33.97
C TYR A 75 -6.07 1.15 32.75
N ARG A 76 -4.92 0.49 32.95
CA ARG A 76 -4.11 -0.05 31.85
C ARG A 76 -4.84 -1.16 31.07
N ARG A 77 -5.55 -2.05 31.77
CA ARG A 77 -6.36 -3.10 31.12
C ARG A 77 -7.51 -2.50 30.31
N ILE A 78 -8.21 -1.52 30.87
CA ILE A 78 -9.28 -0.81 30.17
C ILE A 78 -8.73 -0.11 28.94
N ALA A 79 -7.64 0.66 29.08
CA ALA A 79 -7.01 1.36 27.97
C ALA A 79 -6.49 0.41 26.87
N SER A 80 -5.92 -0.74 27.24
CA SER A 80 -5.48 -1.76 26.28
C SER A 80 -6.67 -2.32 25.49
N ARG A 81 -7.80 -2.59 26.15
CA ARG A 81 -9.01 -3.07 25.46
C ARG A 81 -9.59 -2.01 24.53
N VAL A 82 -9.78 -0.78 25.03
CA VAL A 82 -10.33 0.34 24.23
C VAL A 82 -9.44 0.63 23.02
N ALA A 83 -8.10 0.58 23.18
CA ALA A 83 -7.18 0.75 22.06
C ALA A 83 -7.30 -0.37 21.02
N LEU A 84 -7.43 -1.63 21.43
CA LEU A 84 -7.63 -2.73 20.48
C LEU A 84 -8.97 -2.60 19.74
N ASP A 85 -10.04 -2.30 20.46
CA ASP A 85 -11.38 -2.15 19.89
C ASP A 85 -11.39 -1.00 18.85
N ALA A 86 -10.71 0.11 19.14
CA ALA A 86 -10.56 1.23 18.21
C ALA A 86 -9.72 0.86 16.96
N ILE A 87 -8.65 0.08 17.11
CA ILE A 87 -7.86 -0.42 15.97
C ILE A 87 -8.71 -1.31 15.07
N VAL A 88 -9.49 -2.22 15.65
CA VAL A 88 -10.39 -3.12 14.90
C VAL A 88 -11.52 -2.35 14.23
N ALA A 89 -12.09 -1.33 14.89
CA ALA A 89 -13.11 -0.48 14.30
C ALA A 89 -12.57 0.28 13.08
N TYR A 90 -11.34 0.81 13.18
CA TYR A 90 -10.67 1.45 12.05
C TYR A 90 -10.44 0.51 10.87
N GLU A 91 -9.99 -0.72 11.12
CA GLU A 91 -9.81 -1.72 10.06
C GLU A 91 -11.13 -2.09 9.38
N LYS A 92 -12.22 -2.18 10.16
CA LYS A 92 -13.57 -2.41 9.62
C LYS A 92 -14.05 -1.22 8.79
N ALA A 93 -13.88 0.00 9.29
CA ALA A 93 -14.23 1.22 8.59
C ALA A 93 -13.50 1.31 7.25
N TYR A 94 -12.21 0.98 7.24
CA TYR A 94 -11.42 0.88 6.02
C TYR A 94 -12.03 -0.13 5.05
N ALA A 95 -12.27 -1.37 5.49
CA ALA A 95 -12.79 -2.44 4.64
C ALA A 95 -14.16 -2.14 4.01
N VAL A 96 -15.07 -1.44 4.72
CA VAL A 96 -16.38 -1.05 4.18
C VAL A 96 -16.33 0.21 3.32
N SER A 97 -15.30 1.02 3.46
CA SER A 97 -15.07 2.20 2.60
C SER A 97 -14.42 1.86 1.25
N LEU A 98 -13.97 0.61 1.08
CA LEU A 98 -13.47 0.13 -0.20
C LEU A 98 -14.62 0.05 -1.21
N SER A 99 -14.48 0.75 -2.34
CA SER A 99 -15.42 0.67 -3.45
C SER A 99 -15.52 -0.76 -3.97
N ARG A 100 -16.74 -1.23 -4.22
CA ARG A 100 -17.04 -2.57 -4.73
C ARG A 100 -18.02 -2.49 -5.90
N ASP A 101 -17.85 -3.38 -6.86
CA ASP A 101 -18.81 -3.54 -7.96
C ASP A 101 -20.12 -4.20 -7.47
N ALA A 102 -21.10 -4.33 -8.38
CA ALA A 102 -22.38 -4.96 -8.08
C ALA A 102 -22.26 -6.44 -7.67
N ALA A 103 -21.15 -7.12 -8.03
CA ALA A 103 -20.85 -8.49 -7.66
C ALA A 103 -20.07 -8.59 -6.33
N GLY A 104 -19.74 -7.46 -5.70
CA GLY A 104 -18.99 -7.40 -4.44
C GLY A 104 -17.48 -7.50 -4.62
N HIS A 105 -16.96 -7.51 -5.85
CA HIS A 105 -15.53 -7.46 -6.10
C HIS A 105 -14.99 -6.07 -5.76
N TYR A 106 -13.76 -6.04 -5.27
CA TYR A 106 -13.08 -4.78 -5.03
C TYR A 106 -12.88 -4.03 -6.35
N HIS A 107 -13.34 -2.79 -6.41
CA HIS A 107 -13.36 -1.97 -7.62
C HIS A 107 -12.99 -0.53 -7.24
N PRO A 108 -11.69 -0.22 -7.05
CA PRO A 108 -11.26 1.14 -6.70
C PRO A 108 -11.73 2.13 -7.76
N GLU A 109 -12.04 3.35 -7.34
CA GLU A 109 -12.34 4.41 -8.31
C GLU A 109 -11.10 4.66 -9.19
N PRO A 110 -11.27 4.86 -10.51
CA PRO A 110 -10.15 5.14 -11.40
C PRO A 110 -9.27 6.28 -10.86
N GLY A 111 -7.95 6.06 -10.86
CA GLY A 111 -6.96 7.05 -10.41
C GLY A 111 -6.79 7.18 -8.89
N THR A 112 -7.43 6.33 -8.07
CA THR A 112 -7.28 6.39 -6.60
C THR A 112 -6.20 5.47 -6.06
N GLU A 113 -6.29 4.17 -6.28
CA GLU A 113 -5.35 3.17 -5.74
C GLU A 113 -4.17 2.89 -6.69
N TYR A 114 -4.40 3.00 -8.00
CA TYR A 114 -3.39 2.79 -9.03
C TYR A 114 -3.17 4.13 -9.74
N PRO A 115 -2.25 4.97 -9.23
CA PRO A 115 -2.04 6.32 -9.75
C PRO A 115 -1.37 6.35 -11.12
N PHE A 116 -0.79 5.21 -11.55
CA PHE A 116 -0.07 5.08 -12.82
C PHE A 116 -0.61 3.88 -13.61
N ALA A 117 -0.75 4.05 -14.91
CA ALA A 117 -0.93 2.93 -15.82
C ALA A 117 0.39 2.15 -15.98
N VAL A 118 0.32 0.89 -16.39
CA VAL A 118 1.52 0.07 -16.67
C VAL A 118 2.34 0.72 -17.80
N SER A 119 1.69 1.36 -18.76
CA SER A 119 2.34 2.17 -19.80
C SER A 119 3.12 3.37 -19.27
N ASP A 120 2.67 3.98 -18.17
CA ASP A 120 3.39 5.12 -17.58
C ASP A 120 4.70 4.63 -16.95
N VAL A 121 4.65 3.46 -16.29
CA VAL A 121 5.84 2.78 -15.77
C VAL A 121 6.79 2.43 -16.91
N GLY A 122 6.29 1.91 -18.03
CA GLY A 122 7.10 1.58 -19.19
C GLY A 122 7.80 2.79 -19.80
N ARG A 123 7.10 3.92 -19.99
CA ARG A 123 7.72 5.16 -20.49
C ARG A 123 8.79 5.69 -19.55
N ALA A 124 8.48 5.78 -18.26
CA ALA A 124 9.45 6.21 -17.27
C ALA A 124 10.67 5.27 -17.19
N ALA A 125 10.49 3.96 -17.43
CA ALA A 125 11.60 3.02 -17.49
C ALA A 125 12.44 3.20 -18.76
N ALA A 126 11.82 3.47 -19.92
CA ALA A 126 12.54 3.79 -21.15
C ALA A 126 13.42 5.04 -21.00
N ASP A 127 12.89 6.11 -20.39
CA ASP A 127 13.64 7.34 -20.07
C ASP A 127 14.89 7.05 -19.21
N LEU A 128 14.82 6.03 -18.34
CA LEU A 128 15.95 5.60 -17.50
C LEU A 128 16.91 4.66 -18.22
N LEU A 129 16.45 3.91 -19.22
CA LEU A 129 17.27 2.96 -19.98
C LEU A 129 18.20 3.67 -20.97
N GLY A 130 17.74 4.76 -21.59
CA GLY A 130 18.54 5.61 -22.48
C GLY A 130 17.74 6.16 -23.65
N ASP A 131 18.32 7.11 -24.37
CA ASP A 131 17.68 7.80 -25.50
C ASP A 131 17.36 6.85 -26.68
N GLU A 132 18.01 5.69 -26.74
CA GLU A 132 17.75 4.65 -27.75
C GLU A 132 16.53 3.78 -27.44
N TRP A 133 15.91 3.95 -26.26
CA TRP A 133 14.77 3.17 -25.84
C TRP A 133 13.47 3.92 -26.08
N PHE A 134 12.47 3.18 -26.52
CA PHE A 134 11.09 3.69 -26.59
C PHE A 134 10.14 2.72 -25.89
N ALA A 135 8.99 3.26 -25.47
CA ALA A 135 7.93 2.49 -24.87
C ALA A 135 6.58 2.80 -25.51
N ASP A 136 5.92 1.78 -26.02
CA ASP A 136 4.54 1.85 -26.49
C ASP A 136 3.57 1.45 -25.40
N SER A 137 2.48 2.21 -25.31
CA SER A 137 1.32 1.80 -24.53
C SER A 137 0.67 0.65 -25.29
N GLY A 138 0.91 -0.58 -24.85
CA GLY A 138 0.12 -1.73 -25.27
C GLY A 138 -1.37 -1.55 -24.93
N SER A 139 -2.16 -2.63 -24.89
CA SER A 139 -3.62 -2.61 -24.71
C SER A 139 -4.14 -1.57 -23.69
N TRP A 140 -4.51 -0.39 -24.19
CA TRP A 140 -5.00 0.78 -23.45
C TRP A 140 -4.25 1.09 -22.14
N GLY A 141 -2.93 0.95 -22.13
CA GLY A 141 -2.08 1.28 -20.99
C GLY A 141 -2.01 0.22 -19.89
N VAL A 142 -2.72 -0.91 -20.06
CA VAL A 142 -2.62 -2.09 -19.17
C VAL A 142 -1.30 -2.83 -19.36
N ARG A 143 -0.63 -2.61 -20.49
CA ARG A 143 0.70 -3.13 -20.80
C ARG A 143 1.60 -2.01 -21.31
N ALA A 144 2.90 -2.22 -21.19
CA ALA A 144 3.90 -1.44 -21.91
C ALA A 144 4.76 -2.37 -22.75
N TYR A 145 5.14 -1.95 -23.95
CA TYR A 145 6.13 -2.65 -24.76
C TYR A 145 7.37 -1.76 -24.87
N LEU A 146 8.52 -2.25 -24.40
CA LEU A 146 9.79 -1.54 -24.44
C LEU A 146 10.73 -2.21 -25.44
N GLN A 147 11.41 -1.40 -26.25
CA GLN A 147 12.36 -1.88 -27.24
C GLN A 147 13.46 -0.84 -27.44
N ALA A 148 14.69 -1.33 -27.63
CA ALA A 148 15.82 -0.50 -28.03
C ALA A 148 15.87 -0.39 -29.55
N ASP A 149 16.26 0.78 -30.06
CA ASP A 149 16.44 1.02 -31.49
C ASP A 149 17.42 0.00 -32.11
N GLY A 150 16.97 -0.67 -33.15
CA GLY A 150 17.76 -1.67 -33.89
C GLY A 150 17.73 -3.09 -33.31
N GLU A 151 17.06 -3.32 -32.17
CA GLU A 151 16.78 -4.68 -31.68
C GLU A 151 15.49 -5.22 -32.28
N ASN A 152 15.45 -6.51 -32.63
CA ASN A 152 14.23 -7.17 -33.13
C ASN A 152 13.34 -7.72 -31.99
N ASN A 153 13.90 -7.81 -30.80
CA ASN A 153 13.22 -8.31 -29.61
C ASN A 153 12.91 -7.14 -28.68
N GLY A 154 11.90 -7.32 -27.85
CA GLY A 154 11.50 -6.33 -26.87
C GLY A 154 10.92 -6.97 -25.63
N TYR A 155 10.58 -6.11 -24.68
CA TYR A 155 10.17 -6.47 -23.33
C TYR A 155 8.74 -5.98 -23.11
N THR A 156 7.84 -6.89 -22.77
CA THR A 156 6.45 -6.54 -22.41
C THR A 156 6.32 -6.45 -20.90
N LEU A 157 5.91 -5.29 -20.41
CA LEU A 157 5.55 -5.07 -19.01
C LEU A 157 4.07 -5.39 -18.80
N ALA A 158 3.76 -6.23 -17.82
CA ALA A 158 2.39 -6.58 -17.46
C ALA A 158 2.25 -6.90 -15.96
N VAL A 159 1.01 -6.96 -15.47
CA VAL A 159 0.68 -7.38 -14.11
C VAL A 159 -0.12 -8.66 -14.17
N SER A 160 0.24 -9.66 -13.37
CA SER A 160 -0.48 -10.93 -13.30
C SER A 160 -1.74 -10.87 -12.44
N ASP A 161 -2.56 -11.91 -12.51
CA ASP A 161 -3.77 -12.06 -11.67
C ASP A 161 -3.47 -12.01 -10.15
N SER A 162 -2.23 -12.32 -9.76
CA SER A 162 -1.73 -12.18 -8.38
C SER A 162 -1.35 -10.76 -7.98
N GLY A 163 -1.38 -9.80 -8.92
CA GLY A 163 -0.97 -8.41 -8.73
C GLY A 163 0.56 -8.21 -8.76
N VAL A 164 1.31 -9.09 -9.43
CA VAL A 164 2.77 -9.01 -9.54
C VAL A 164 3.16 -8.40 -10.88
N LEU A 165 3.95 -7.33 -10.84
CA LEU A 165 4.55 -6.73 -12.02
C LEU A 165 5.64 -7.65 -12.56
N HIS A 166 5.64 -7.89 -13.85
CA HIS A 166 6.62 -8.75 -14.50
C HIS A 166 6.98 -8.21 -15.89
N VAL A 167 8.15 -8.65 -16.36
CA VAL A 167 8.67 -8.42 -17.70
C VAL A 167 8.61 -9.74 -18.46
N GLU A 168 8.04 -9.72 -19.65
CA GLU A 168 8.04 -10.84 -20.60
C GLU A 168 9.01 -10.52 -21.75
N THR A 169 10.00 -11.38 -22.00
CA THR A 169 10.86 -11.29 -23.18
C THR A 169 10.24 -12.00 -24.37
N LEU A 170 10.11 -11.31 -25.50
CA LEU A 170 9.71 -11.92 -26.77
C LEU A 170 10.94 -12.35 -27.57
N PRO A 171 10.86 -13.44 -28.37
CA PRO A 171 9.67 -14.25 -28.66
C PRO A 171 9.40 -15.39 -27.66
N ASP A 172 10.33 -15.70 -26.77
CA ASP A 172 10.27 -16.90 -25.92
C ASP A 172 9.22 -16.83 -24.80
N ALA A 173 8.60 -15.66 -24.62
CA ALA A 173 7.64 -15.35 -23.57
C ALA A 173 8.15 -15.71 -22.17
N HIS A 174 9.47 -15.59 -21.96
CA HIS A 174 10.05 -15.84 -20.65
C HIS A 174 9.63 -14.72 -19.71
N ARG A 175 9.02 -15.11 -18.60
CA ARG A 175 8.50 -14.17 -17.61
C ARG A 175 9.46 -14.04 -16.44
N THR A 176 9.81 -12.80 -16.13
CA THR A 176 10.62 -12.43 -14.97
C THR A 176 9.84 -11.47 -14.09
N ASP A 177 9.54 -11.88 -12.87
CA ASP A 177 8.85 -11.02 -11.91
C ASP A 177 9.78 -9.89 -11.44
N VAL A 178 9.26 -8.67 -11.41
CA VAL A 178 9.95 -7.50 -10.87
C VAL A 178 9.80 -7.55 -9.35
N VAL A 179 10.89 -7.84 -8.65
CA VAL A 179 10.89 -7.97 -7.19
C VAL A 179 11.10 -6.62 -6.50
N ASP A 180 10.61 -6.52 -5.27
CA ASP A 180 10.72 -5.32 -4.42
C ASP A 180 10.02 -4.06 -4.97
N VAL A 181 8.90 -4.26 -5.69
CA VAL A 181 8.01 -3.17 -6.10
C VAL A 181 6.58 -3.41 -5.62
N TRP A 182 5.92 -2.31 -5.25
CA TRP A 182 4.53 -2.27 -4.80
C TRP A 182 3.75 -1.20 -5.57
N SER A 183 2.44 -1.42 -5.71
CA SER A 183 1.54 -0.47 -6.39
C SER A 183 1.44 0.89 -5.70
N SER A 184 1.89 0.99 -4.45
CA SER A 184 1.96 2.22 -3.66
C SER A 184 3.25 3.01 -3.84
N ASP A 185 4.26 2.43 -4.50
CA ASP A 185 5.55 3.09 -4.69
C ASP A 185 5.44 4.24 -5.69
N LYS A 186 6.43 5.14 -5.68
CA LYS A 186 6.45 6.25 -6.63
C LYS A 186 6.81 5.71 -8.01
N LEU A 187 6.28 6.34 -9.06
CA LEU A 187 6.54 5.97 -10.45
C LEU A 187 8.03 5.79 -10.74
N GLY A 188 8.89 6.71 -10.26
CA GLY A 188 10.33 6.65 -10.47
C GLY A 188 11.00 5.43 -9.80
N ASP A 189 10.53 5.01 -8.62
CA ASP A 189 11.09 3.86 -7.91
C ASP A 189 10.73 2.55 -8.65
N ILE A 190 9.47 2.43 -9.09
CA ILE A 190 9.01 1.29 -9.88
C ILE A 190 9.75 1.24 -11.22
N ALA A 191 9.83 2.38 -11.92
CA ALA A 191 10.48 2.48 -13.22
C ALA A 191 11.98 2.13 -13.17
N ALA A 192 12.68 2.58 -12.12
CA ALA A 192 14.09 2.24 -11.91
C ALA A 192 14.27 0.72 -11.75
N ARG A 193 13.39 0.07 -10.98
CA ARG A 193 13.47 -1.38 -10.80
C ARG A 193 13.20 -2.14 -12.09
N VAL A 194 12.22 -1.69 -12.89
CA VAL A 194 11.95 -2.26 -14.22
C VAL A 194 13.16 -2.11 -15.14
N ALA A 195 13.77 -0.93 -15.19
CA ALA A 195 14.96 -0.68 -16.00
C ALA A 195 16.14 -1.58 -15.58
N ASP A 196 16.36 -1.78 -14.28
CA ASP A 196 17.38 -2.69 -13.78
C ASP A 196 17.10 -4.15 -14.16
N THR A 197 15.85 -4.62 -14.05
CA THR A 197 15.46 -5.96 -14.50
C THR A 197 15.71 -6.15 -16.00
N ILE A 198 15.37 -5.16 -16.84
CA ILE A 198 15.65 -5.23 -18.29
C ILE A 198 17.16 -5.29 -18.57
N ARG A 199 17.97 -4.48 -17.87
CA ARG A 199 19.43 -4.52 -17.99
C ARG A 199 20.03 -5.86 -17.58
N GLU A 200 19.46 -6.53 -16.57
CA GLU A 200 19.87 -7.86 -16.15
C GLU A 200 19.53 -8.91 -17.20
N LEU A 201 18.31 -8.86 -17.76
CA LEU A 201 17.88 -9.76 -18.82
C LEU A 201 18.75 -9.62 -20.08
N ARG A 202 19.04 -8.38 -20.51
CA ARG A 202 19.88 -8.10 -21.69
C ARG A 202 21.33 -8.57 -21.55
N LYS A 203 21.85 -8.76 -20.33
CA LYS A 203 23.18 -9.35 -20.11
C LYS A 203 23.20 -10.87 -20.22
N GLY A 204 22.04 -11.51 -20.13
CA GLY A 204 21.86 -12.95 -20.21
C GLY A 204 21.62 -13.48 -21.62
N ASP A 205 21.26 -12.59 -22.56
CA ASP A 205 21.15 -12.84 -24.00
C ASP A 205 22.53 -12.76 -24.70
#